data_AF-A0A086ZN30-F1
#
_entry.id   AF-A0A086ZN30-F1
#
_cell.length_a   1.000
_cell.length_b   1.000
_cell.length_c   1.000
_cell.angle_alpha   90.00
_cell.angle_beta   90.00
_cell.angle_gamma   90.00
#
_symmetry.space_group_name_H-M   'P 1'
#
loop_
_entity.id
_entity.type
_entity.pdbx_description
1 polymer ?
#
loop_
_entity_poly.entity_id
_entity_poly.type
_entity_poly.pdbx_seq_one_letter_code
_entity_poly.pdbx_strand_id
1 'polypeptide(L)'
;MSANRIVRKMTAAVAAVLGIIAMTFVPASAFAADSGGTVDMYRMYNPNSGEHFYTGNGAERDQLKRAGWRYEGVGWVAPAHSSSPVYRLYNPNASDHHYTRNSAERDQLVRSGWRYEGIGWYSSDTNRSFTIYRQYNPRATSGSHNYTLNKAEEVNLVRAGWRAEGVAWYGVGGAKPAPAEPSTPSTPSTPSTLPGRQVTPGAFCKKAEAGQRGTAYGKIYECSYHSGNKIPHWYPVN
;
A
#
# COMPACT_ATOMS: atom_id res chain seq x y z
N MET A 1 -5.02 85.66 -46.73
CA MET A 1 -3.69 85.09 -46.99
C MET A 1 -3.09 84.60 -45.68
N SER A 2 -2.69 83.33 -45.66
CA SER A 2 -1.68 82.68 -44.80
C SER A 2 -1.86 82.59 -43.27
N ALA A 3 -1.40 81.44 -42.77
CA ALA A 3 -1.54 80.86 -41.44
C ALA A 3 -0.27 81.03 -40.56
N ASN A 4 -0.28 80.34 -39.40
CA ASN A 4 0.80 80.10 -38.40
C ASN A 4 0.80 81.04 -37.19
N ARG A 5 1.10 80.66 -35.93
CA ARG A 5 1.40 79.38 -35.26
C ARG A 5 1.44 79.64 -33.74
N ILE A 6 0.89 78.70 -32.98
CA ILE A 6 1.51 77.99 -31.83
C ILE A 6 2.05 78.81 -30.64
N VAL A 7 1.24 78.73 -29.58
CA VAL A 7 1.49 78.66 -28.13
C VAL A 7 2.93 78.38 -27.65
N ARG A 8 3.43 79.22 -26.75
CA ARG A 8 4.58 79.04 -25.83
C ARG A 8 4.24 79.87 -24.56
N LYS A 9 4.39 79.48 -23.29
CA LYS A 9 5.40 78.66 -22.62
C LYS A 9 4.85 78.04 -21.33
N MET A 10 5.50 76.94 -20.95
CA MET A 10 5.35 76.11 -19.76
C MET A 10 5.67 76.88 -18.46
N THR A 11 5.01 76.52 -17.36
CA THR A 11 5.67 76.30 -16.07
C THR A 11 5.01 75.11 -15.38
N ALA A 12 5.85 74.14 -15.01
CA ALA A 12 5.49 72.93 -14.31
C ALA A 12 5.48 73.19 -12.80
N ALA A 13 4.54 72.56 -12.09
CA ALA A 13 4.69 72.25 -10.67
C ALA A 13 4.35 70.77 -10.49
N VAL A 14 5.39 69.95 -10.41
CA VAL A 14 5.32 68.54 -10.05
C VAL A 14 5.32 68.47 -8.53
N ALA A 15 4.17 68.16 -7.93
CA ALA A 15 4.13 67.68 -6.55
C ALA A 15 4.29 66.15 -6.59
N ALA A 16 5.49 65.68 -6.24
CA ALA A 16 5.78 64.26 -6.11
C ALA A 16 5.02 63.67 -4.91
N VAL A 17 4.02 62.83 -5.18
CA VAL A 17 3.38 62.01 -4.15
C VAL A 17 4.34 60.86 -3.84
N LEU A 18 4.93 60.88 -2.64
CA LEU A 18 5.67 59.75 -2.07
C LEU A 18 4.69 58.63 -1.76
N GLY A 19 4.43 57.77 -2.75
CA GLY A 19 3.70 56.52 -2.57
C GLY A 19 4.59 55.51 -1.85
N ILE A 20 4.36 55.31 -0.54
CA ILE A 20 4.88 54.14 0.17
C ILE A 20 4.12 52.92 -0.40
N ILE A 21 4.75 52.20 -1.32
CA ILE A 21 4.28 50.88 -1.73
C ILE A 21 4.60 49.94 -0.56
N ALA A 22 3.61 49.70 0.30
CA ALA A 22 3.66 48.59 1.22
C ALA A 22 3.68 47.30 0.41
N MET A 23 4.88 46.75 0.19
CA MET A 23 5.07 45.49 -0.50
C MET A 23 4.57 44.38 0.43
N THR A 24 3.28 44.06 0.32
CA THR A 24 2.66 42.98 1.07
C THR A 24 3.37 41.68 0.70
N PHE A 25 4.12 41.14 1.64
CA PHE A 25 4.73 39.82 1.50
C PHE A 25 3.60 38.79 1.51
N VAL A 26 3.19 38.34 0.33
CA VAL A 26 2.29 37.19 0.22
C VAL A 26 3.13 35.98 0.64
N PRO A 27 2.80 35.28 1.75
CA PRO A 27 3.54 34.08 2.10
C PRO A 27 3.41 33.10 0.93
N ALA A 28 4.55 32.64 0.41
CA ALA A 28 4.56 31.59 -0.59
C ALA A 28 3.78 30.41 -0.03
N SER A 29 2.74 29.99 -0.74
CA SER A 29 2.02 28.74 -0.46
C SER A 29 3.07 27.65 -0.25
N ALA A 30 3.11 27.04 0.94
CA ALA A 30 3.98 25.91 1.17
C ALA A 30 3.65 24.85 0.12
N PHE A 31 4.58 24.60 -0.81
CA PHE A 31 4.42 23.54 -1.80
C PHE A 31 4.24 22.23 -1.03
N ALA A 32 3.19 21.47 -1.37
CA ALA A 32 2.97 20.15 -0.82
C ALA A 32 4.25 19.32 -1.04
N ALA A 33 4.89 18.89 0.04
CA ALA A 33 6.14 18.18 0.00
C ALA A 33 5.93 16.77 0.55
N ASP A 34 6.35 15.78 -0.24
CA ASP A 34 6.53 14.42 0.24
C ASP A 34 7.60 14.45 1.34
N SER A 35 7.33 13.81 2.48
CA SER A 35 8.22 13.88 3.65
C SER A 35 8.21 12.57 4.45
N GLY A 36 9.11 12.48 5.44
CA GLY A 36 9.16 11.34 6.36
C GLY A 36 9.79 10.06 5.79
N GLY A 37 10.40 10.11 4.60
CA GLY A 37 10.99 8.97 3.93
C GLY A 37 10.02 8.26 2.98
N THR A 38 10.17 6.95 2.82
CA THR A 38 9.43 6.15 1.84
C THR A 38 8.91 4.85 2.43
N VAL A 39 7.82 4.35 1.88
CA VAL A 39 7.19 3.08 2.26
C VAL A 39 7.13 2.18 1.02
N ASP A 40 7.71 0.99 1.12
CA ASP A 40 7.57 -0.03 0.08
C ASP A 40 6.15 -0.61 0.15
N MET A 41 5.42 -0.57 -0.97
CA MET A 41 4.07 -1.13 -1.05
C MET A 41 4.12 -2.55 -1.60
N TYR A 42 3.89 -3.53 -0.73
CA TYR A 42 3.89 -4.94 -1.06
C TYR A 42 2.62 -5.31 -1.83
N ARG A 43 2.80 -6.00 -2.97
CA ARG A 43 1.73 -6.58 -3.79
C ARG A 43 1.63 -8.07 -3.51
N MET A 44 0.46 -8.49 -3.03
CA MET A 44 0.13 -9.86 -2.69
C MET A 44 -0.91 -10.38 -3.67
N TYR A 45 -0.74 -11.58 -4.19
CA TYR A 45 -1.69 -12.24 -5.10
C TYR A 45 -2.29 -13.49 -4.45
N ASN A 46 -3.61 -13.61 -4.47
CA ASN A 46 -4.30 -14.81 -4.04
C ASN A 46 -4.53 -15.74 -5.24
N PRO A 47 -3.85 -16.91 -5.31
CA PRO A 47 -4.02 -17.83 -6.44
C PRO A 47 -5.41 -18.48 -6.49
N ASN A 48 -6.16 -18.47 -5.39
CA ASN A 48 -7.48 -19.11 -5.33
C ASN A 48 -8.60 -18.21 -5.85
N SER A 49 -8.52 -16.90 -5.59
CA SER A 49 -9.54 -15.92 -5.99
C SER A 49 -9.11 -15.02 -7.16
N GLY A 50 -7.81 -14.94 -7.44
CA GLY A 50 -7.26 -13.96 -8.38
C GLY A 50 -7.10 -12.55 -7.81
N GLU A 51 -7.41 -12.35 -6.52
CA GLU A 51 -7.32 -11.06 -5.83
C GLU A 51 -5.88 -10.54 -5.71
N HIS A 52 -5.76 -9.21 -5.72
CA HIS A 52 -4.56 -8.54 -5.27
C HIS A 52 -4.81 -7.76 -3.98
N PHE A 53 -3.85 -7.80 -3.06
CA PHE A 53 -3.85 -7.02 -1.83
C PHE A 53 -2.57 -6.20 -1.74
N TYR A 54 -2.70 -4.96 -1.23
CA TYR A 54 -1.61 -3.98 -1.20
C TYR A 54 -1.41 -3.45 0.21
N THR A 55 -0.19 -3.54 0.72
CA THR A 55 0.11 -3.07 2.09
C THR A 55 1.54 -2.58 2.24
N GLY A 56 1.74 -1.53 3.04
CA GLY A 56 3.06 -1.10 3.50
C GLY A 56 3.52 -1.84 4.76
N ASN A 57 2.65 -2.67 5.35
CA ASN A 57 2.93 -3.41 6.57
C ASN A 57 3.53 -4.79 6.26
N GLY A 58 4.80 -4.98 6.61
CA GLY A 58 5.50 -6.25 6.44
C GLY A 58 4.85 -7.41 7.21
N ALA A 59 4.21 -7.16 8.34
CA ALA A 59 3.53 -8.19 9.11
C ALA A 59 2.25 -8.69 8.42
N GLU A 60 1.47 -7.80 7.79
CA GLU A 60 0.31 -8.17 6.96
C GLU A 60 0.77 -8.99 5.74
N ARG A 61 1.84 -8.56 5.06
CA ARG A 61 2.46 -9.33 3.97
C ARG A 61 2.81 -10.75 4.43
N ASP A 62 3.52 -10.89 5.55
CA ASP A 62 3.97 -12.18 6.05
C ASP A 62 2.82 -13.07 6.55
N GLN A 63 1.75 -12.48 7.06
CA GLN A 63 0.52 -13.19 7.40
C GLN A 63 -0.17 -13.74 6.16
N LEU A 64 -0.28 -12.94 5.09
CA LEU A 64 -0.86 -13.37 3.82
C LEU A 64 -0.02 -14.48 3.16
N LYS A 65 1.32 -14.38 3.20
CA LYS A 65 2.20 -15.47 2.77
C LYS A 65 1.89 -16.78 3.52
N ARG A 66 1.76 -16.72 4.84
CA ARG A 66 1.38 -17.89 5.67
C ARG A 66 -0.01 -18.43 5.36
N ALA A 67 -0.91 -17.57 4.88
CA ALA A 67 -2.25 -17.94 4.40
C ALA A 67 -2.26 -18.43 2.94
N GLY A 68 -1.10 -18.62 2.30
CA GLY A 68 -0.98 -19.17 0.95
C GLY A 68 -1.06 -18.13 -0.18
N TRP A 69 -1.03 -16.83 0.13
CA TRP A 69 -0.93 -15.78 -0.89
C TRP A 69 0.51 -15.69 -1.40
N ARG A 70 0.67 -15.43 -2.70
CA ARG A 70 1.96 -15.21 -3.32
C ARG A 70 2.40 -13.77 -3.12
N TYR A 71 3.58 -13.56 -2.57
CA TYR A 71 4.23 -12.25 -2.59
C TYR A 71 4.82 -11.99 -3.98
N GLU A 72 4.36 -10.95 -4.67
CA GLU A 72 4.82 -10.62 -6.02
C GLU A 72 5.94 -9.59 -6.03
N GLY A 73 6.18 -8.94 -4.89
CA GLY A 73 7.20 -7.91 -4.73
C GLY A 73 6.64 -6.59 -4.24
N VAL A 74 7.47 -5.56 -4.36
CA VAL A 74 7.06 -4.17 -4.18
C VAL A 74 6.36 -3.72 -5.46
N GLY A 75 5.07 -3.41 -5.39
CA GLY A 75 4.30 -2.91 -6.52
C GLY A 75 4.64 -1.48 -6.89
N TRP A 76 4.99 -0.65 -5.90
CA TRP A 76 5.54 0.70 -6.04
C TRP A 76 6.12 1.16 -4.69
N VAL A 77 6.80 2.30 -4.69
CA VAL A 77 7.24 2.98 -3.46
C VAL A 77 6.38 4.22 -3.24
N ALA A 78 5.77 4.34 -2.07
CA ALA A 78 4.99 5.51 -1.65
C ALA A 78 5.84 6.46 -0.79
N PRO A 79 5.54 7.77 -0.76
CA PRO A 79 6.07 8.64 0.28
C PRO A 79 5.52 8.20 1.65
N ALA A 80 6.31 8.36 2.71
CA ALA A 80 5.83 8.10 4.06
C ALA A 80 4.72 9.08 4.48
N HIS A 81 4.78 10.32 3.99
CA HIS A 81 3.73 11.31 4.19
C HIS A 81 3.61 12.28 3.00
N SER A 82 2.38 12.72 2.72
CA SER A 82 2.04 13.83 1.81
C SER A 82 0.66 14.39 2.16
N SER A 83 0.19 15.39 1.40
CA SER A 83 -1.16 15.94 1.54
C SER A 83 -2.25 15.12 0.83
N SER A 84 -1.86 14.08 0.09
CA SER A 84 -2.76 13.24 -0.72
C SER A 84 -2.88 11.81 -0.15
N PRO A 85 -3.73 11.57 0.87
CA PRO A 85 -3.91 10.25 1.45
C PRO A 85 -4.62 9.27 0.50
N VAL A 86 -4.25 7.99 0.58
CA VAL A 86 -4.97 6.86 -0.02
C VAL A 86 -5.67 6.09 1.11
N TYR A 87 -7.00 6.10 1.09
CA TYR A 87 -7.86 5.46 2.06
C TYR A 87 -7.98 3.97 1.78
N ARG A 88 -7.88 3.14 2.84
CA ARG A 88 -8.13 1.70 2.79
C ARG A 88 -9.52 1.41 3.36
N LEU A 89 -10.31 0.64 2.62
CA LEU A 89 -11.63 0.19 3.04
C LEU A 89 -11.75 -1.33 2.90
N TYR A 90 -12.48 -1.95 3.81
CA TYR A 90 -12.77 -3.38 3.78
C TYR A 90 -14.28 -3.63 3.65
N ASN A 91 -14.66 -4.50 2.73
CA ASN A 91 -16.03 -4.98 2.58
C ASN A 91 -16.19 -6.33 3.31
N PRO A 92 -16.87 -6.38 4.48
CA PRO A 92 -17.05 -7.63 5.20
C PRO A 92 -17.94 -8.65 4.48
N ASN A 93 -18.80 -8.20 3.55
CA ASN A 93 -19.73 -9.08 2.85
C ASN A 93 -19.08 -9.77 1.63
N ALA A 94 -18.11 -9.10 1.00
CA ALA A 94 -17.37 -9.64 -0.14
C ALA A 94 -16.00 -10.20 0.25
N SER A 95 -15.48 -9.87 1.44
CA SER A 95 -14.07 -10.03 1.79
C SER A 95 -13.11 -9.26 0.87
N ASP A 96 -13.55 -8.14 0.32
CA ASP A 96 -12.79 -7.31 -0.62
C ASP A 96 -12.14 -6.10 0.06
N HIS A 97 -11.04 -5.61 -0.50
CA HIS A 97 -10.40 -4.36 -0.08
C HIS A 97 -10.43 -3.33 -1.22
N HIS A 98 -10.72 -2.08 -0.87
CA HIS A 98 -10.71 -0.95 -1.80
C HIS A 98 -9.73 0.12 -1.38
N TYR A 99 -9.08 0.74 -2.36
CA TYR A 99 -8.11 1.81 -2.15
C TYR A 99 -8.48 3.02 -3.00
N THR A 100 -8.60 4.18 -2.37
CA THR A 100 -8.98 5.40 -3.09
C THR A 100 -8.39 6.66 -2.48
N ARG A 101 -8.05 7.64 -3.33
CA ARG A 101 -7.76 9.01 -2.89
C ARG A 101 -9.02 9.87 -2.76
N ASN A 102 -10.13 9.42 -3.32
CA ASN A 102 -11.37 10.19 -3.32
C ASN A 102 -12.08 10.02 -1.98
N SER A 103 -12.10 11.09 -1.17
CA SER A 103 -12.79 11.10 0.11
C SER A 103 -14.30 10.90 -0.03
N ALA A 104 -14.93 11.39 -1.11
CA ALA A 104 -16.35 11.19 -1.36
C ALA A 104 -16.66 9.71 -1.67
N GLU A 105 -15.79 9.02 -2.43
CA GLU A 105 -15.92 7.58 -2.68
C GLU A 105 -15.78 6.77 -1.39
N ARG A 106 -14.78 7.10 -0.55
CA ARG A 106 -14.63 6.52 0.80
C ARG A 106 -15.92 6.70 1.61
N ASP A 107 -16.44 7.92 1.69
CA ASP A 107 -17.61 8.23 2.51
C ASP A 107 -18.88 7.56 1.97
N GLN A 108 -18.99 7.38 0.66
CA GLN A 108 -20.08 6.62 0.05
C GLN A 108 -19.99 5.14 0.41
N LEU A 109 -18.82 4.51 0.28
CA LEU A 109 -18.62 3.10 0.60
C LEU A 109 -18.88 2.82 2.09
N VAL A 110 -18.45 3.72 2.97
CA VAL A 110 -18.74 3.64 4.41
C VAL A 110 -20.25 3.68 4.66
N ARG A 111 -20.99 4.60 4.02
CA ARG A 111 -22.46 4.62 4.09
C ARG A 111 -23.10 3.34 3.55
N SER A 112 -22.46 2.67 2.59
CA SER A 112 -22.86 1.36 2.05
C SER A 112 -22.39 0.17 2.88
N GLY A 113 -21.86 0.39 4.09
CA GLY A 113 -21.52 -0.69 5.04
C GLY A 113 -20.08 -1.20 4.96
N TRP A 114 -19.22 -0.55 4.18
CA TRP A 114 -17.78 -0.86 4.20
C TRP A 114 -17.13 -0.31 5.48
N ARG A 115 -16.13 -1.02 5.99
CA ARG A 115 -15.32 -0.55 7.12
C ARG A 115 -14.18 0.32 6.61
N TYR A 116 -14.12 1.57 7.07
CA TYR A 116 -12.94 2.40 6.89
C TYR A 116 -11.82 1.93 7.81
N GLU A 117 -10.66 1.60 7.25
CA GLU A 117 -9.51 1.08 8.00
C GLU A 117 -8.40 2.12 8.19
N GLY A 118 -8.64 3.35 7.74
CA GLY A 118 -7.68 4.45 7.84
C GLY A 118 -6.96 4.76 6.54
N ILE A 119 -5.90 5.54 6.67
CA ILE A 119 -4.98 5.85 5.57
C ILE A 119 -4.05 4.64 5.42
N GLY A 120 -4.07 4.01 4.25
CA GLY A 120 -3.14 2.91 3.94
C GLY A 120 -1.75 3.42 3.62
N TRP A 121 -1.67 4.48 2.80
CA TRP A 121 -0.44 5.15 2.39
C TRP A 121 -0.78 6.51 1.76
N TYR A 122 0.24 7.18 1.23
CA TYR A 122 0.12 8.49 0.60
C TYR A 122 0.48 8.44 -0.89
N SER A 123 -0.11 9.33 -1.68
CA SER A 123 0.30 9.61 -3.04
C SER A 123 1.37 10.69 -3.04
N SER A 124 2.33 10.58 -3.92
CA SER A 124 3.27 11.66 -4.19
C SER A 124 2.55 12.92 -4.70
N ASP A 125 2.89 14.07 -4.11
CA ASP A 125 2.42 15.39 -4.52
C ASP A 125 3.44 16.09 -5.45
N THR A 126 4.69 15.65 -5.43
CA THR A 126 5.82 16.31 -6.13
C THR A 126 6.36 15.52 -7.33
N ASN A 127 6.18 14.21 -7.34
CA ASN A 127 6.64 13.30 -8.39
C ASN A 127 5.45 12.58 -9.06
N ARG A 128 5.33 12.69 -10.39
CA ARG A 128 4.29 12.03 -11.19
C ARG A 128 4.81 10.94 -12.14
N SER A 129 6.10 10.62 -12.04
CA SER A 129 6.75 9.65 -12.94
C SER A 129 6.35 8.19 -12.66
N PHE A 130 5.92 7.88 -11.44
CA PHE A 130 5.44 6.55 -11.07
C PHE A 130 3.91 6.57 -10.97
N THR A 131 3.23 6.45 -12.11
CA THR A 131 1.76 6.50 -12.19
C THR A 131 1.15 5.13 -11.90
N ILE A 132 0.31 5.03 -10.87
CA ILE A 132 -0.47 3.83 -10.56
C ILE A 132 -1.82 3.95 -11.27
N TYR A 133 -2.14 2.97 -12.11
CA TYR A 133 -3.40 2.88 -12.83
C TYR A 133 -4.41 2.00 -12.07
N ARG A 134 -5.68 2.41 -12.05
CA ARG A 134 -6.80 1.67 -11.45
C ARG A 134 -7.62 0.98 -12.54
N GLN A 135 -7.95 -0.29 -12.34
CA GLN A 135 -8.91 -1.02 -13.19
C GLN A 135 -9.97 -1.68 -12.32
N TYR A 136 -11.20 -1.75 -12.82
CA TYR A 136 -12.34 -2.39 -12.17
C TYR A 136 -12.86 -3.58 -13.00
N ASN A 137 -13.06 -4.72 -12.34
CA ASN A 137 -13.70 -5.89 -12.90
C ASN A 137 -15.20 -5.93 -12.56
N PRO A 138 -16.10 -5.60 -13.51
CA PRO A 138 -17.54 -5.61 -13.24
C PRO A 138 -18.13 -7.02 -13.02
N ARG A 139 -17.34 -8.08 -13.24
CA ARG A 139 -17.78 -9.47 -13.08
C ARG A 139 -17.26 -10.11 -11.79
N ALA A 140 -16.43 -9.40 -11.02
CA ALA A 140 -15.88 -9.90 -9.78
C ALA A 140 -16.82 -9.60 -8.60
N THR A 141 -17.04 -10.61 -7.75
CA THR A 141 -17.72 -10.41 -6.45
C THR A 141 -16.77 -9.84 -5.40
N SER A 142 -15.49 -10.21 -5.47
CA SER A 142 -14.37 -9.73 -4.65
C SER A 142 -13.09 -9.68 -5.49
N GLY A 143 -12.08 -8.92 -5.08
CA GLY A 143 -10.91 -8.64 -5.92
C GLY A 143 -11.26 -7.79 -7.12
N SER A 144 -12.24 -6.92 -6.94
CA SER A 144 -12.85 -6.20 -8.04
C SER A 144 -11.96 -5.10 -8.61
N HIS A 145 -10.89 -4.69 -7.92
CA HIS A 145 -9.99 -3.64 -8.36
C HIS A 145 -8.53 -4.11 -8.48
N ASN A 146 -7.85 -3.61 -9.49
CA ASN A 146 -6.41 -3.77 -9.67
C ASN A 146 -5.71 -2.41 -9.65
N TYR A 147 -4.52 -2.37 -9.06
CA TYR A 147 -3.68 -1.19 -8.97
C TYR A 147 -2.26 -1.52 -9.41
N THR A 148 -1.78 -0.86 -10.46
CA THR A 148 -0.50 -1.24 -11.07
C THR A 148 0.29 -0.07 -11.64
N LEU A 149 1.61 -0.12 -11.50
CA LEU A 149 2.54 0.71 -12.28
C LEU A 149 2.70 0.23 -13.72
N ASN A 150 2.31 -1.02 -14.02
CA ASN A 150 2.53 -1.63 -15.31
C ASN A 150 1.38 -1.28 -16.29
N LYS A 151 1.66 -0.35 -17.22
CA LYS A 151 0.69 0.03 -18.25
C LYS A 151 0.27 -1.14 -19.16
N ALA A 152 1.15 -2.11 -19.40
CA ALA A 152 0.81 -3.28 -20.20
C ALA A 152 -0.17 -4.20 -19.47
N GLU A 153 -0.07 -4.31 -18.14
CA GLU A 153 -1.03 -5.05 -17.32
C GLU A 153 -2.42 -4.43 -17.40
N GLU A 154 -2.54 -3.11 -17.24
CA GLU A 154 -3.81 -2.39 -17.42
C GLU A 154 -4.42 -2.70 -18.80
N VAL A 155 -3.63 -2.54 -19.87
CA VAL A 155 -4.12 -2.77 -21.24
C VAL A 155 -4.60 -4.21 -21.42
N ASN A 156 -3.90 -5.18 -20.84
CA ASN A 156 -4.30 -6.59 -20.91
C ASN A 156 -5.58 -6.87 -20.12
N LEU A 157 -5.74 -6.29 -18.92
CA LEU A 157 -6.98 -6.43 -18.15
C LEU A 157 -8.17 -5.78 -18.86
N VAL A 158 -7.98 -4.60 -19.46
CA VAL A 158 -9.01 -3.94 -20.25
C VAL A 158 -9.41 -4.78 -21.47
N ARG A 159 -8.44 -5.38 -22.17
CA ARG A 159 -8.72 -6.34 -23.25
C ARG A 159 -9.48 -7.58 -22.76
N ALA A 160 -9.24 -8.00 -21.52
CA ALA A 160 -9.98 -9.07 -20.85
C ALA A 160 -11.37 -8.63 -20.33
N GLY A 161 -11.80 -7.39 -20.63
CA GLY A 161 -13.12 -6.87 -20.31
C GLY A 161 -13.24 -6.18 -18.95
N TRP A 162 -12.12 -5.81 -18.33
CA TRP A 162 -12.10 -4.87 -17.20
C TRP A 162 -12.30 -3.44 -17.70
N ARG A 163 -12.66 -2.53 -16.80
CA ARG A 163 -12.80 -1.09 -17.08
C ARG A 163 -11.57 -0.36 -16.56
N ALA A 164 -10.95 0.46 -17.41
CA ALA A 164 -9.95 1.42 -16.96
C ALA A 164 -10.64 2.57 -16.21
N GLU A 165 -10.15 2.89 -15.02
CA GLU A 165 -10.66 4.01 -14.21
C GLU A 165 -9.65 5.17 -14.11
N GLY A 166 -8.56 5.08 -14.88
CA GLY A 166 -7.54 6.13 -14.98
C GLY A 166 -6.48 6.05 -13.89
N VAL A 167 -5.94 7.21 -13.52
CA VAL A 167 -4.84 7.32 -12.55
C VAL A 167 -5.40 7.22 -11.13
N ALA A 168 -4.99 6.17 -10.43
CA ALA A 168 -5.32 5.97 -9.02
C ALA A 168 -4.57 7.00 -8.17
N TRP A 169 -3.24 7.03 -8.26
CA TRP A 169 -2.32 7.90 -7.53
C TRP A 169 -0.89 7.83 -8.10
N TYR A 170 0.05 8.52 -7.47
CA TYR A 170 1.47 8.53 -7.83
C TYR A 170 2.35 7.98 -6.71
N GLY A 171 3.42 7.27 -7.07
CA GLY A 171 4.50 6.87 -6.17
C GLY A 171 5.74 7.75 -6.30
N VAL A 172 6.73 7.48 -5.45
CA VAL A 172 8.08 8.08 -5.49
C VAL A 172 9.14 7.13 -6.06
N GLY A 173 8.79 5.87 -6.28
CA GLY A 173 9.69 4.84 -6.82
C GLY A 173 8.95 3.69 -7.50
N GLY A 174 9.69 2.96 -8.33
CA GLY A 174 9.18 1.89 -9.18
C GLY A 174 8.94 0.56 -8.47
N ALA A 175 8.38 -0.40 -9.22
CA ALA A 175 8.18 -1.76 -8.75
C ALA A 175 9.52 -2.50 -8.59
N LYS A 176 9.60 -3.40 -7.61
CA LYS A 176 10.71 -4.34 -7.44
C LYS A 176 10.09 -5.73 -7.36
N PRO A 177 10.42 -6.66 -8.28
CA PRO A 177 9.91 -8.02 -8.18
C PRO A 177 10.32 -8.64 -6.84
N ALA A 178 9.50 -9.54 -6.32
CA ALA A 178 9.92 -10.35 -5.18
C ALA A 178 11.28 -10.98 -5.52
N PRO A 179 12.24 -11.01 -4.58
CA PRO A 179 13.43 -11.84 -4.76
C PRO A 179 12.97 -13.22 -5.19
N ALA A 180 13.63 -13.81 -6.20
CA ALA A 180 13.33 -15.17 -6.60
C ALA A 180 13.33 -16.03 -5.33
N GLU A 181 12.16 -16.53 -4.94
CA GLU A 181 12.12 -17.51 -3.86
C GLU A 181 13.00 -18.67 -4.36
N PRO A 182 13.98 -19.13 -3.57
CA PRO A 182 14.76 -20.28 -3.97
C PRO A 182 13.77 -21.38 -4.33
N SER A 183 13.81 -21.82 -5.60
CA SER A 183 12.91 -22.78 -6.21
C SER A 183 13.10 -24.14 -5.54
N THR A 184 12.63 -24.25 -4.32
CA THR A 184 12.38 -25.50 -3.65
C THR A 184 10.88 -25.73 -3.80
N PRO A 185 10.46 -26.90 -4.33
CA PRO A 185 9.07 -27.28 -4.28
C PRO A 185 8.58 -27.07 -2.85
N SER A 186 7.44 -26.42 -2.69
CA SER A 186 6.75 -26.30 -1.41
C SER A 186 6.35 -27.70 -0.93
N THR A 187 7.32 -28.42 -0.37
CA THR A 187 7.16 -29.52 0.56
C THR A 187 6.43 -28.95 1.78
N PRO A 188 5.50 -29.70 2.42
CA PRO A 188 4.81 -29.26 3.63
C PRO A 188 5.82 -28.64 4.59
N SER A 189 5.55 -27.39 4.99
CA SER A 189 6.42 -26.58 5.83
C SER A 189 6.96 -27.41 7.00
N THR A 190 8.26 -27.69 6.95
CA THR A 190 9.00 -28.25 8.07
C THR A 190 8.72 -27.40 9.32
N PRO A 191 8.37 -28.02 10.46
CA PRO A 191 8.26 -27.37 11.76
C PRO A 191 9.37 -26.34 11.99
N SER A 192 8.99 -25.09 12.25
CA SER A 192 9.93 -24.06 12.67
C SER A 192 10.55 -24.49 14.00
N THR A 193 11.81 -24.90 13.96
CA THR A 193 12.64 -25.03 15.15
C THR A 193 12.92 -23.61 15.66
N LEU A 194 12.39 -23.24 16.82
CA LEU A 194 12.90 -22.09 17.55
C LEU A 194 14.29 -22.48 18.08
N PRO A 195 15.40 -21.86 17.64
CA PRO A 195 16.72 -22.20 18.15
C PRO A 195 16.75 -21.99 19.67
N GLY A 196 17.02 -23.05 20.44
CA GLY A 196 17.25 -22.96 21.88
C GLY A 196 16.05 -23.19 22.81
N ARG A 197 14.85 -23.53 22.30
CA ARG A 197 13.71 -23.86 23.19
C ARG A 197 13.92 -25.23 23.86
N GLN A 198 14.24 -25.23 25.16
CA GLN A 198 14.24 -26.44 26.00
C GLN A 198 12.78 -26.87 26.27
N VAL A 199 12.48 -28.15 26.12
CA VAL A 199 11.14 -28.71 26.36
C VAL A 199 11.21 -29.92 27.27
N THR A 200 10.08 -30.31 27.86
CA THR A 200 9.98 -31.49 28.71
C THR A 200 9.33 -32.63 27.93
N PRO A 201 10.02 -33.76 27.72
CA PRO A 201 9.46 -34.92 27.01
C PRO A 201 8.14 -35.39 27.62
N GLY A 202 7.13 -35.58 26.78
CA GLY A 202 5.80 -36.04 27.19
C GLY A 202 4.96 -35.02 27.96
N ALA A 203 5.43 -33.78 28.14
CA ALA A 203 4.60 -32.72 28.74
C ALA A 203 3.63 -32.13 27.72
N PHE A 204 2.48 -31.64 28.22
CA PHE A 204 1.52 -30.90 27.40
C PHE A 204 2.19 -29.66 26.76
N CYS A 205 1.80 -29.38 25.52
CA CYS A 205 2.10 -28.14 24.84
C CYS A 205 0.80 -27.40 24.48
N LYS A 206 0.90 -26.09 24.21
CA LYS A 206 -0.28 -25.30 23.83
C LYS A 206 -0.74 -25.75 22.45
N LYS A 207 -2.05 -25.68 22.17
CA LYS A 207 -2.59 -25.98 20.83
C LYS A 207 -1.94 -25.13 19.72
N ALA A 208 -1.63 -23.87 20.03
CA ALA A 208 -0.94 -22.95 19.12
C ALA A 208 0.53 -23.32 18.86
N GLU A 209 1.08 -24.26 19.61
CA GLU A 209 2.45 -24.77 19.46
C GLU A 209 2.50 -26.10 18.70
N ALA A 210 1.34 -26.64 18.29
CA ALA A 210 1.28 -27.86 17.49
C ALA A 210 2.10 -27.69 16.19
N GLY A 211 2.99 -28.65 15.93
CA GLY A 211 3.95 -28.59 14.83
C GLY A 211 5.19 -27.71 15.10
N GLN A 212 5.40 -27.22 16.33
CA GLN A 212 6.69 -26.60 16.72
C GLN A 212 7.65 -27.65 17.27
N ARG A 213 8.96 -27.37 17.17
CA ARG A 213 10.04 -28.22 17.70
C ARG A 213 10.83 -27.57 18.82
N GLY A 214 11.24 -28.40 19.78
CA GLY A 214 12.11 -28.04 20.91
C GLY A 214 13.16 -29.13 21.16
N THR A 215 14.02 -28.91 22.14
CA THR A 215 15.11 -29.84 22.48
C THR A 215 15.03 -30.28 23.94
N ALA A 216 15.36 -31.55 24.20
CA ALA A 216 15.56 -32.08 25.55
C ALA A 216 16.62 -33.19 25.49
N TYR A 217 17.57 -33.20 26.41
CA TYR A 217 18.61 -34.25 26.48
C TYR A 217 19.37 -34.48 25.16
N GLY A 218 19.62 -33.41 24.39
CA GLY A 218 20.31 -33.50 23.09
C GLY A 218 19.46 -34.10 21.96
N LYS A 219 18.17 -34.35 22.18
CA LYS A 219 17.22 -34.86 21.18
C LYS A 219 16.17 -33.82 20.83
N ILE A 220 15.61 -33.93 19.63
CA ILE A 220 14.55 -33.05 19.13
C ILE A 220 13.19 -33.65 19.48
N TYR A 221 12.28 -32.79 19.93
CA TYR A 221 10.90 -33.12 20.23
C TYR A 221 9.97 -32.21 19.46
N GLU A 222 8.81 -32.72 19.04
CA GLU A 222 7.78 -31.99 18.33
C GLU A 222 6.47 -32.00 19.13
N CYS A 223 5.82 -30.84 19.21
CA CYS A 223 4.50 -30.73 19.82
C CYS A 223 3.45 -31.28 18.86
N SER A 224 2.86 -32.44 19.16
CA SER A 224 1.93 -33.10 18.25
C SER A 224 0.74 -33.75 18.99
N TYR A 225 -0.31 -34.06 18.23
CA TYR A 225 -1.44 -34.86 18.71
C TYR A 225 -1.20 -36.33 18.35
N HIS A 226 -1.45 -37.22 19.30
CA HIS A 226 -1.50 -38.67 19.06
C HIS A 226 -2.92 -39.19 19.33
N SER A 227 -3.24 -40.35 18.75
CA SER A 227 -4.58 -40.95 18.83
C SER A 227 -5.04 -41.07 20.29
N GLY A 228 -6.22 -40.51 20.60
CA GLY A 228 -6.81 -40.48 21.94
C GLY A 228 -6.55 -39.20 22.75
N ASN A 229 -5.60 -38.34 22.34
CA ASN A 229 -5.27 -37.12 23.08
C ASN A 229 -6.04 -35.89 22.58
N LYS A 230 -6.77 -35.21 23.49
CA LYS A 230 -7.47 -33.94 23.19
C LYS A 230 -6.56 -32.70 23.27
N ILE A 231 -5.33 -32.86 23.78
CA ILE A 231 -4.33 -31.79 24.01
C ILE A 231 -2.97 -32.32 23.51
N PRO A 232 -2.17 -31.52 22.78
CA PRO A 232 -0.91 -32.00 22.22
C PRO A 232 0.19 -32.07 23.29
N HIS A 233 1.19 -32.91 23.05
CA HIS A 233 2.36 -33.07 23.92
C HIS A 233 3.67 -33.07 23.10
N TRP A 234 4.80 -32.92 23.78
CA TRP A 234 6.13 -33.02 23.17
C TRP A 234 6.56 -34.48 23.00
N TYR A 235 6.62 -34.95 21.76
CA TYR A 235 7.04 -36.31 21.39
C TYR A 235 8.41 -36.30 20.70
N PRO A 236 9.26 -37.33 20.89
CA PRO A 236 10.55 -37.39 20.22
C PRO A 236 10.36 -37.47 18.70
N VAL A 237 11.19 -36.72 17.97
CA VAL A 237 11.31 -36.84 16.52
C VAL A 237 12.45 -37.83 16.26
N ASN A 238 12.13 -38.98 15.65
CA ASN A 238 13.13 -39.97 15.23
C ASN A 238 13.93 -39.48 14.03
#